data_AF-H5TL59-F1
#
_entry.id   AF-H5TL59-F1
#
_cell.length_a   1.000
_cell.length_b   1.000
_cell.length_c   1.000
_cell.angle_alpha   90.00
_cell.angle_beta   90.00
_cell.angle_gamma   90.00
#
_symmetry.space_group_name_H-M   'P 1'
#
loop_
_entity.id
_entity.type
_entity.pdbx_description
1 polymer ?
#
loop_
_entity_poly.entity_id
_entity_poly.type
_entity_poly.pdbx_seq_one_letter_code
_entity_poly.pdbx_strand_id
1 'polypeptide(L)'
;MTSTNGSSADNHATGAATPNVSPVQPTVGPPDILGTPLSPNATRVMVLGAGELGKEVIIAFQRLGVEVVAVDRYAGAPGQQVAHHAEVIDMTDADALIGLVEKYSPAYVVPEIEAIATDALVTIEQRGLAEVIPTASAVVATMNREGIRRLADEELGLPTSPYLFAGSHDELAVAAEQVGYPCVVKPVMSSSGKGQTVVRGPEDIDKAWETATTGGRVAGERVIVEGFIDFDYEITLLTVRAIDPATGRLVTHFCAPIGHRQVNGDYVESWQPHEMSSFALGAATSIAARIATAMGDGNLGGRGIFGVELFVKGDDVYFSEVSPRPHDTGLVTMATQRLSEFEMHARAILGLPVDVTLASPGASAVIYGQLDEKGIGFEYVAQALAVPETDIRLFGKPESFVRRRMGVVTATADDVSTARERAVRAASIVTPVPGRPARRGVVVPLRASAPAPQPPVRPIAPGAARPDSRGPHGQPHQPGPSMQHPNQQAGQRHPVGPRPPQAGPRPPQAGPRPPQRPAPQGDPRAAQQGAARPTVQPGRPVPQNGHPAAPSRSAGDAGVTRVPAGPPPGDGREVEDAGETPPSPDRRASGAAVD
;
A
#
# COMPACT_ATOMS: atom_id res chain seq x y z
N MET A 1 1.15 15.22 -89.03
CA MET A 1 2.01 15.83 -88.00
C MET A 1 1.52 15.37 -86.64
N THR A 2 2.43 14.80 -85.83
CA THR A 2 2.35 14.46 -84.39
C THR A 2 1.15 13.57 -83.95
N SER A 3 1.27 12.24 -83.84
CA SER A 3 2.08 11.37 -82.95
C SER A 3 1.58 11.29 -81.49
N THR A 4 1.63 10.06 -80.95
CA THR A 4 1.37 9.58 -79.56
C THR A 4 -0.08 9.37 -79.14
N ASN A 5 -0.46 8.43 -78.28
CA ASN A 5 -0.02 7.08 -77.85
C ASN A 5 -1.15 6.59 -76.93
N GLY A 6 -1.29 5.28 -76.70
CA GLY A 6 -1.82 4.82 -75.40
C GLY A 6 -2.92 3.77 -75.45
N SER A 7 -2.49 2.52 -75.29
CA SER A 7 -3.26 1.30 -75.09
C SER A 7 -4.24 1.37 -73.92
N SER A 8 -5.46 0.88 -74.14
CA SER A 8 -6.46 0.56 -73.13
C SER A 8 -6.07 -0.69 -72.34
N ALA A 9 -6.08 -0.61 -71.01
CA ALA A 9 -5.99 -1.76 -70.11
C ALA A 9 -6.99 -1.61 -68.97
N ASP A 10 -7.52 -2.75 -68.57
CA ASP A 10 -8.73 -2.98 -67.78
C ASP A 10 -8.71 -2.38 -66.36
N ASN A 11 -9.85 -1.80 -65.97
CA ASN A 11 -10.14 -1.37 -64.60
C ASN A 11 -10.67 -2.55 -63.78
N HIS A 12 -9.79 -3.24 -63.05
CA HIS A 12 -10.18 -4.05 -61.89
C HIS A 12 -10.18 -3.17 -60.64
N ALA A 13 -11.37 -2.88 -60.12
CA ALA A 13 -11.56 -2.26 -58.81
C ALA A 13 -11.22 -3.29 -57.71
N THR A 14 -10.07 -3.13 -57.07
CA THR A 14 -9.71 -3.84 -55.84
C THR A 14 -10.19 -3.03 -54.63
N GLY A 15 -11.24 -3.52 -53.98
CA GLY A 15 -11.67 -3.03 -52.67
C GLY A 15 -10.57 -3.30 -51.65
N ALA A 16 -9.99 -2.25 -51.10
CA ALA A 16 -9.06 -2.35 -49.98
C ALA A 16 -9.83 -2.81 -48.75
N ALA A 17 -9.63 -4.07 -48.36
CA ALA A 17 -10.12 -4.61 -47.11
C ALA A 17 -9.47 -3.84 -45.95
N THR A 18 -10.28 -3.19 -45.13
CA THR A 18 -9.88 -2.70 -43.80
C THR A 18 -9.32 -3.90 -43.01
N PRO A 19 -8.10 -3.81 -42.45
CA PRO A 19 -7.56 -4.90 -41.67
C PRO A 19 -8.47 -5.10 -40.46
N ASN A 20 -9.06 -6.28 -40.37
CA ASN A 20 -9.83 -6.72 -39.23
C ASN A 20 -8.84 -6.93 -38.07
N VAL A 21 -8.60 -5.87 -37.29
CA VAL A 21 -7.83 -5.97 -36.05
C VAL A 21 -8.74 -6.69 -35.07
N SER A 22 -8.62 -8.02 -35.03
CA SER A 22 -9.14 -8.80 -33.91
C SER A 22 -8.64 -8.16 -32.62
N PRO A 23 -9.48 -7.99 -31.59
CA PRO A 23 -9.01 -7.50 -30.30
C PRO A 23 -7.86 -8.41 -29.86
N VAL A 24 -6.68 -7.81 -29.68
CA VAL A 24 -5.52 -8.50 -29.14
C VAL A 24 -5.95 -9.00 -27.76
N GLN A 25 -6.17 -10.31 -27.63
CA GLN A 25 -6.27 -10.89 -26.30
C GLN A 25 -4.94 -10.56 -25.60
N PRO A 26 -4.95 -9.92 -24.43
CA PRO A 26 -3.72 -9.56 -23.75
C PRO A 26 -2.89 -10.84 -23.61
N THR A 27 -1.66 -10.81 -24.12
CA THR A 27 -0.71 -11.90 -23.98
C THR A 27 -0.26 -11.96 -22.53
N VAL A 28 -0.84 -12.94 -21.85
CA VAL A 28 -0.70 -13.34 -20.45
C VAL A 28 0.67 -13.76 -19.92
N GLY A 29 1.58 -12.88 -19.50
CA GLY A 29 2.84 -13.31 -18.87
C GLY A 29 3.81 -12.17 -18.54
N PRO A 30 4.99 -12.47 -17.97
CA PRO A 30 6.08 -11.50 -17.95
C PRO A 30 6.33 -11.01 -19.38
N PRO A 31 6.64 -9.71 -19.59
CA PRO A 31 6.91 -9.23 -20.92
C PRO A 31 8.09 -10.03 -21.51
N ASP A 32 7.94 -10.47 -22.76
CA ASP A 32 8.98 -11.24 -23.46
C ASP A 32 10.33 -10.51 -23.45
N ILE A 33 10.28 -9.17 -23.42
CA ILE A 33 11.43 -8.28 -23.32
C ILE A 33 11.07 -7.13 -22.36
N LEU A 34 11.93 -6.88 -21.36
CA LEU A 34 11.96 -5.60 -20.66
C LEU A 34 12.77 -4.61 -21.49
N GLY A 35 12.12 -3.53 -21.91
CA GLY A 35 12.74 -2.47 -22.68
C GLY A 35 13.77 -1.67 -21.89
N THR A 36 14.71 -1.04 -22.58
CA THR A 36 15.65 -0.11 -21.94
C THR A 36 14.99 1.25 -21.76
N PRO A 37 15.16 1.95 -20.62
CA PRO A 37 14.58 3.28 -20.46
C PRO A 37 15.12 4.28 -21.49
N LEU A 38 14.29 5.25 -21.87
CA LEU A 38 14.61 6.34 -22.79
C LEU A 38 14.89 5.88 -24.24
N SER A 39 14.52 4.65 -24.58
CA SER A 39 14.58 4.10 -25.94
C SER A 39 13.17 3.88 -26.51
N PRO A 40 13.04 3.65 -27.83
CA PRO A 40 11.75 3.33 -28.45
C PRO A 40 11.10 2.04 -27.94
N ASN A 41 11.86 1.14 -27.30
CA ASN A 41 11.36 -0.14 -26.80
C ASN A 41 11.14 -0.15 -25.28
N ALA A 42 11.26 0.98 -24.59
CA ALA A 42 11.16 1.08 -23.14
C ALA A 42 9.87 0.46 -22.58
N THR A 43 9.98 -0.36 -21.54
CA THR A 43 8.84 -0.70 -20.68
C THR A 43 8.60 0.48 -19.75
N ARG A 44 7.46 1.15 -19.88
CA ARG A 44 7.16 2.39 -19.15
C ARG A 44 6.05 2.20 -18.12
N VAL A 45 6.27 2.71 -16.91
CA VAL A 45 5.30 2.75 -15.82
C VAL A 45 5.03 4.21 -15.45
N MET A 46 3.76 4.56 -15.25
CA MET A 46 3.36 5.84 -14.67
C MET A 46 2.91 5.61 -13.23
N VAL A 47 3.55 6.28 -12.27
CA VAL A 47 3.20 6.22 -10.85
C VAL A 47 2.43 7.48 -10.46
N LEU A 48 1.19 7.33 -10.01
CA LEU A 48 0.30 8.44 -9.61
C LEU A 48 0.34 8.62 -8.09
N GLY A 49 1.02 9.66 -7.63
CA GLY A 49 1.40 9.84 -6.23
C GLY A 49 2.86 9.44 -6.01
N ALA A 50 3.76 10.42 -6.03
CA ALA A 50 5.19 10.22 -5.90
C ALA A 50 5.69 10.50 -4.48
N GLY A 51 4.92 10.05 -3.47
CA GLY A 51 5.28 10.11 -2.07
C GLY A 51 6.42 9.14 -1.69
N GLU A 52 6.60 8.88 -0.40
CA GLU A 52 7.65 7.97 0.09
C GLU A 52 7.47 6.52 -0.35
N LEU A 53 6.24 6.02 -0.45
CA LEU A 53 5.97 4.66 -0.92
C LEU A 53 6.23 4.57 -2.43
N GLY A 54 5.65 5.51 -3.19
CA GLY A 54 5.93 5.67 -4.61
C GLY A 54 7.43 5.80 -4.92
N LYS A 55 8.23 6.47 -4.07
CA LYS A 55 9.69 6.54 -4.23
C LYS A 55 10.34 5.16 -4.23
N GLU A 56 9.99 4.30 -3.28
CA GLU A 56 10.56 2.95 -3.20
C GLU A 56 10.03 2.04 -4.32
N VAL A 57 8.77 2.20 -4.74
CA VAL A 57 8.23 1.52 -5.95
C VAL A 57 9.01 1.94 -7.20
N ILE A 58 9.27 3.23 -7.39
CA ILE A 58 10.06 3.75 -8.52
C ILE A 58 11.48 3.19 -8.47
N ILE A 59 12.13 3.14 -7.31
CA ILE A 59 13.45 2.52 -7.15
C ILE A 59 13.41 1.03 -7.52
N ALA A 60 12.37 0.30 -7.13
CA ALA A 60 12.21 -1.10 -7.49
C ALA A 60 12.08 -1.30 -9.01
N PHE A 61 11.32 -0.44 -9.70
CA PHE A 61 11.24 -0.42 -11.16
C PHE A 61 12.56 -0.04 -11.83
N GLN A 62 13.24 1.00 -11.34
CA GLN A 62 14.56 1.44 -11.82
C GLN A 62 15.59 0.31 -11.76
N ARG A 63 15.59 -0.50 -10.69
CA ARG A 63 16.47 -1.68 -10.55
C ARG A 63 16.25 -2.75 -11.61
N LEU A 64 15.06 -2.78 -12.24
CA LEU A 64 14.70 -3.69 -13.32
C LEU A 64 14.83 -3.07 -14.71
N GLY A 65 15.34 -1.83 -14.81
CA GLY A 65 15.46 -1.12 -16.08
C GLY A 65 14.12 -0.66 -16.65
N VAL A 66 13.12 -0.41 -15.80
CA VAL A 66 11.83 0.12 -16.24
C VAL A 66 11.88 1.66 -16.27
N GLU A 67 11.35 2.26 -17.33
CA GLU A 67 11.21 3.70 -17.44
C GLU A 67 10.03 4.16 -16.59
N VAL A 68 10.20 5.23 -15.81
CA VAL A 68 9.18 5.66 -14.86
C VAL A 68 8.85 7.13 -15.01
N VAL A 69 7.56 7.42 -15.12
CA VAL A 69 6.95 8.75 -15.05
C VAL A 69 6.34 8.91 -13.67
N ALA A 70 6.90 9.80 -12.84
CA ALA A 70 6.38 10.08 -11.51
C ALA A 70 5.48 11.32 -11.53
N VAL A 71 4.23 11.14 -11.15
CA VAL A 71 3.20 12.19 -11.16
C VAL A 71 2.83 12.54 -9.72
N ASP A 72 2.80 13.82 -9.39
CA ASP A 72 2.33 14.29 -8.09
C ASP A 72 1.66 15.66 -8.23
N ARG A 73 0.99 16.12 -7.17
CA ARG A 73 0.36 17.46 -7.12
C ARG A 73 1.35 18.59 -6.83
N TYR A 74 2.60 18.25 -6.51
CA TYR A 74 3.64 19.24 -6.20
C TYR A 74 5.00 18.81 -6.74
N ALA A 75 5.82 19.81 -7.09
CA ALA A 75 7.16 19.58 -7.62
C ALA A 75 8.14 19.11 -6.53
N GLY A 76 9.10 18.27 -6.92
CA GLY A 76 10.14 17.75 -6.03
C GLY A 76 9.63 16.70 -5.04
N ALA A 77 8.49 16.05 -5.34
CA ALA A 77 8.01 14.93 -4.55
C ALA A 77 9.06 13.81 -4.45
N PRO A 78 9.10 13.03 -3.33
CA PRO A 78 10.12 12.01 -3.10
C PRO A 78 10.42 11.09 -4.29
N GLY A 79 9.39 10.61 -4.99
CA GLY A 79 9.50 9.76 -6.16
C GLY A 79 9.98 10.47 -7.43
N GLN A 80 9.63 11.75 -7.60
CA GLN A 80 10.13 12.55 -8.73
C GLN A 80 11.66 12.72 -8.71
N GLN A 81 12.28 12.61 -7.54
CA GLN A 81 13.74 12.72 -7.36
C GLN A 81 14.52 11.52 -7.92
N VAL A 82 13.83 10.41 -8.20
CA VAL A 82 14.42 9.14 -8.64
C VAL A 82 13.79 8.62 -9.94
N ALA A 83 12.84 9.34 -10.53
CA ALA A 83 12.17 8.96 -11.77
C ALA A 83 12.89 9.47 -13.02
N HIS A 84 12.56 8.89 -14.17
CA HIS A 84 13.08 9.38 -15.45
C HIS A 84 12.37 10.67 -15.88
N HIS A 85 11.07 10.75 -15.62
CA HIS A 85 10.24 11.92 -15.89
C HIS A 85 9.46 12.30 -14.63
N ALA A 86 9.28 13.60 -14.42
CA ALA A 86 8.54 14.16 -13.31
C ALA A 86 7.46 15.10 -13.84
N GLU A 87 6.22 14.87 -13.43
CA GLU A 87 5.05 15.62 -13.89
C GLU A 87 4.24 16.12 -12.70
N VAL A 88 3.76 17.36 -12.82
CA VAL A 88 3.03 18.06 -11.75
C VAL A 88 1.67 18.46 -12.28
N ILE A 89 0.63 17.73 -11.85
CA ILE A 89 -0.76 17.98 -12.23
C ILE A 89 -1.67 17.87 -11.02
N ASP A 90 -2.87 18.44 -11.12
CA ASP A 90 -3.96 18.00 -10.26
C ASP A 90 -4.44 16.63 -10.75
N MET A 91 -4.15 15.56 -9.99
CA MET A 91 -4.56 14.20 -10.36
C MET A 91 -6.07 13.97 -10.23
N THR A 92 -6.83 14.93 -9.69
CA THR A 92 -8.30 14.92 -9.70
C THR A 92 -8.90 15.53 -10.97
N ASP A 93 -8.07 16.14 -11.82
CA ASP A 93 -8.44 16.56 -13.18
C ASP A 93 -8.32 15.36 -14.15
N ALA A 94 -9.47 14.89 -14.61
CA ALA A 94 -9.58 13.74 -15.50
C ALA A 94 -8.89 13.97 -16.86
N ASP A 95 -9.04 15.17 -17.44
CA ASP A 95 -8.50 15.48 -18.76
C ASP A 95 -6.97 15.62 -18.70
N ALA A 96 -6.45 16.24 -17.63
CA ALA A 96 -5.01 16.31 -17.39
C ALA A 96 -4.39 14.93 -17.22
N LEU A 97 -5.05 14.02 -16.47
CA LEU A 97 -4.56 12.67 -16.26
C LEU A 97 -4.56 11.85 -17.54
N ILE A 98 -5.65 11.85 -18.31
CA ILE A 98 -5.75 11.14 -19.60
C ILE A 98 -4.72 11.68 -20.59
N GLY A 99 -4.60 13.00 -20.72
CA GLY A 99 -3.63 13.62 -21.61
C GLY A 99 -2.18 13.24 -21.27
N LEU A 100 -1.87 13.03 -19.99
CA LEU A 100 -0.55 12.57 -19.56
C LEU A 100 -0.29 11.11 -19.96
N VAL A 101 -1.29 10.24 -19.80
CA VAL A 101 -1.22 8.84 -20.24
C VAL A 101 -1.04 8.76 -21.76
N GLU A 102 -1.73 9.59 -22.54
CA GLU A 102 -1.54 9.66 -23.98
C GLU A 102 -0.13 10.15 -24.36
N LYS A 103 0.35 11.23 -23.72
CA LYS A 103 1.70 11.80 -23.94
C LYS A 103 2.80 10.76 -23.72
N TYR A 104 2.72 10.01 -22.63
CA TYR A 104 3.77 9.08 -22.24
C TYR A 104 3.52 7.65 -22.71
N SER A 105 2.31 7.26 -23.08
CA SER A 105 1.96 5.90 -23.47
C SER A 105 2.56 4.83 -22.53
N PRO A 106 2.32 4.90 -21.20
CA PRO A 106 2.84 3.91 -20.27
C PRO A 106 2.17 2.55 -20.49
N ALA A 107 2.90 1.46 -20.27
CA ALA A 107 2.29 0.13 -20.24
C ALA A 107 1.40 -0.06 -19.00
N TYR A 108 1.82 0.53 -17.87
CA TYR A 108 1.13 0.41 -16.58
C TYR A 108 0.90 1.78 -15.93
N VAL A 109 -0.27 1.97 -15.35
CA VAL A 109 -0.61 3.09 -14.47
C VAL A 109 -0.77 2.55 -13.05
N VAL A 110 0.01 3.07 -12.11
CA VAL A 110 0.13 2.58 -10.72
C VAL A 110 -0.27 3.70 -9.76
N PRO A 111 -1.51 3.70 -9.26
CA PRO A 111 -1.98 4.61 -8.21
C PRO A 111 -1.37 4.30 -6.83
N GLU A 112 -0.71 5.28 -6.23
CA GLU A 112 -0.10 5.19 -4.89
C GLU A 112 -0.85 6.02 -3.83
N ILE A 113 -1.90 6.75 -4.22
CA ILE A 113 -2.73 7.57 -3.33
C ILE A 113 -4.21 7.47 -3.70
N GLU A 114 -5.10 7.90 -2.80
CA GLU A 114 -6.56 7.86 -3.01
C GLU A 114 -7.12 9.08 -3.73
N ALA A 115 -6.37 10.19 -3.82
CA ALA A 115 -6.88 11.45 -4.38
C ALA A 115 -6.58 11.54 -5.89
N ILE A 116 -7.27 10.72 -6.68
CA ILE A 116 -7.12 10.61 -8.14
C ILE A 116 -8.51 10.57 -8.80
N ALA A 117 -8.63 11.09 -10.02
CA ALA A 117 -9.83 10.96 -10.85
C ALA A 117 -10.07 9.49 -11.24
N THR A 118 -10.81 8.75 -10.42
CA THR A 118 -11.07 7.31 -10.65
C THR A 118 -11.78 7.02 -11.96
N ASP A 119 -12.69 7.89 -12.38
CA ASP A 119 -13.41 7.75 -13.65
C ASP A 119 -12.47 7.87 -14.86
N ALA A 120 -11.39 8.64 -14.72
CA ALA A 120 -10.33 8.70 -15.72
C ALA A 120 -9.55 7.37 -15.78
N LEU A 121 -9.28 6.72 -14.64
CA LEU A 121 -8.65 5.39 -14.61
C LEU A 121 -9.53 4.33 -15.28
N VAL A 122 -10.84 4.37 -15.03
CA VAL A 122 -11.82 3.51 -15.73
C VAL A 122 -11.77 3.77 -17.24
N THR A 123 -11.72 5.04 -17.65
CA THR A 123 -11.62 5.43 -19.06
C THR A 123 -10.32 4.95 -19.70
N ILE A 124 -9.18 5.07 -19.00
CA ILE A 124 -7.86 4.60 -19.43
C ILE A 124 -7.88 3.09 -19.70
N GLU A 125 -8.43 2.32 -18.76
CA GLU A 125 -8.54 0.86 -18.85
C GLU A 125 -9.49 0.44 -19.99
N GLN A 126 -10.68 1.06 -20.09
CA GLN A 126 -11.67 0.77 -21.14
C GLN A 126 -11.17 1.11 -22.55
N ARG A 127 -10.38 2.18 -22.70
CA ARG A 127 -9.77 2.57 -23.98
C ARG A 127 -8.51 1.77 -24.30
N GLY A 128 -8.02 0.94 -23.37
CA GLY A 128 -6.78 0.17 -23.53
C GLY A 128 -5.54 1.05 -23.65
N LEU A 129 -5.54 2.24 -23.04
CA LEU A 129 -4.40 3.17 -23.11
C LEU A 129 -3.23 2.69 -22.24
N ALA A 130 -3.54 2.05 -21.11
CA ALA A 130 -2.59 1.43 -20.20
C ALA A 130 -3.32 0.42 -19.31
N GLU A 131 -2.60 -0.53 -18.74
CA GLU A 131 -3.15 -1.38 -17.68
C GLU A 131 -3.13 -0.62 -16.34
N VAL A 132 -4.29 -0.51 -15.68
CA VAL A 132 -4.38 0.09 -14.34
C VAL A 132 -4.12 -0.98 -13.29
N ILE A 133 -3.21 -0.70 -12.36
CA ILE A 133 -2.84 -1.64 -11.29
C ILE A 133 -3.58 -1.28 -9.99
N PRO A 134 -4.15 -2.26 -9.26
CA PRO A 134 -4.34 -3.65 -9.65
C PRO A 134 -5.40 -3.82 -10.74
N THR A 135 -6.46 -3.01 -10.69
CA THR A 135 -7.48 -2.76 -11.73
C THR A 135 -8.12 -1.40 -11.45
N ALA A 136 -8.75 -0.76 -12.44
CA ALA A 136 -9.50 0.47 -12.17
C ALA A 136 -10.65 0.25 -11.16
N SER A 137 -11.33 -0.91 -11.23
CA SER A 137 -12.41 -1.27 -10.30
C SER A 137 -11.94 -1.40 -8.85
N ALA A 138 -10.75 -1.98 -8.61
CA ALA A 138 -10.18 -2.09 -7.27
C ALA A 138 -9.87 -0.71 -6.68
N VAL A 139 -9.36 0.19 -7.50
CA VAL A 139 -9.06 1.57 -7.09
C VAL A 139 -10.36 2.31 -6.75
N VAL A 140 -11.39 2.22 -7.59
CA VAL A 140 -12.72 2.80 -7.31
C VAL A 140 -13.29 2.26 -5.99
N ALA A 141 -13.26 0.94 -5.79
CA ALA A 141 -13.83 0.31 -4.60
C ALA A 141 -13.15 0.75 -3.30
N THR A 142 -11.83 0.98 -3.32
CA THR A 142 -11.02 1.24 -2.12
C THR A 142 -10.86 2.71 -1.78
N MET A 143 -11.07 3.62 -2.73
CA MET A 143 -11.02 5.06 -2.44
C MET A 143 -12.21 5.54 -1.63
N ASN A 144 -13.34 4.82 -1.69
CA ASN A 144 -14.55 5.11 -0.94
C ASN A 144 -14.80 4.02 0.11
N ARG A 145 -14.83 4.41 1.40
CA ARG A 145 -15.10 3.48 2.52
C ARG A 145 -16.42 2.75 2.38
N GLU A 146 -17.43 3.38 1.78
CA GLU A 146 -18.72 2.74 1.49
C GLU A 146 -18.56 1.60 0.48
N GLY A 147 -17.82 1.81 -0.61
CA GLY A 147 -17.57 0.79 -1.62
C GLY A 147 -16.88 -0.44 -1.03
N ILE A 148 -15.73 -0.24 -0.38
CA ILE A 148 -14.95 -1.37 0.16
C ILE A 148 -15.67 -2.06 1.31
N ARG A 149 -16.41 -1.33 2.14
CA ARG A 149 -17.13 -1.95 3.27
C ARG A 149 -18.28 -2.81 2.80
N ARG A 150 -19.08 -2.35 1.83
CA ARG A 150 -20.15 -3.16 1.23
C ARG A 150 -19.60 -4.38 0.48
N LEU A 151 -18.51 -4.21 -0.27
CA LEU A 151 -17.82 -5.35 -0.91
C LEU A 151 -17.40 -6.40 0.13
N ALA A 152 -16.77 -5.96 1.22
CA ALA A 152 -16.28 -6.88 2.25
C ALA A 152 -17.42 -7.58 3.00
N ASP A 153 -18.42 -6.84 3.45
CA ASP A 153 -19.49 -7.35 4.32
C ASP A 153 -20.65 -7.97 3.53
N GLU A 154 -21.23 -7.23 2.59
CA GLU A 154 -22.47 -7.62 1.91
C GLU A 154 -22.22 -8.64 0.79
N GLU A 155 -21.18 -8.42 -0.01
CA GLU A 155 -20.89 -9.29 -1.16
C GLU A 155 -20.04 -10.50 -0.75
N LEU A 156 -19.02 -10.27 0.08
CA LEU A 156 -18.09 -11.31 0.51
C LEU A 156 -18.45 -11.91 1.87
N GLY A 157 -19.30 -11.32 2.71
CA GLY A 157 -19.60 -11.88 4.04
C GLY A 157 -18.34 -12.04 4.90
N LEU A 158 -17.40 -11.10 4.79
CA LEU A 158 -16.23 -11.03 5.68
C LEU A 158 -16.66 -10.45 7.03
N PRO A 159 -16.14 -10.94 8.16
CA PRO A 159 -16.39 -10.30 9.44
C PRO A 159 -15.84 -8.87 9.41
N THR A 160 -16.67 -7.87 9.70
CA THR A 160 -16.27 -6.46 9.81
C THR A 160 -16.81 -5.86 11.11
N SER A 161 -16.41 -4.64 11.45
CA SER A 161 -17.13 -3.88 12.49
C SER A 161 -18.56 -3.59 12.06
N PRO A 162 -19.57 -3.66 12.96
CA PRO A 162 -20.92 -3.19 12.64
C PRO A 162 -20.87 -1.76 12.13
N TYR A 163 -21.60 -1.44 11.07
CA TYR A 163 -21.52 -0.10 10.48
C TYR A 163 -22.85 0.41 9.94
N LEU A 164 -22.96 1.73 9.89
CA LEU A 164 -24.01 2.46 9.18
C LEU A 164 -23.40 3.67 8.47
N PHE A 165 -24.10 4.21 7.48
CA PHE A 165 -23.74 5.46 6.81
C PHE A 165 -24.71 6.57 7.18
N ALA A 166 -24.20 7.79 7.27
CA ALA A 166 -24.99 8.98 7.55
C ALA A 166 -24.60 10.11 6.58
N GLY A 167 -25.60 10.77 5.99
CA GLY A 167 -25.47 11.93 5.10
C GLY A 167 -25.79 13.27 5.77
N SER A 168 -26.18 13.26 7.05
CA SER A 168 -26.50 14.45 7.82
C SER A 168 -26.15 14.26 9.30
N HIS A 169 -26.14 15.36 10.06
CA HIS A 169 -25.95 15.34 11.51
C HIS A 169 -27.02 14.49 12.22
N ASP A 170 -28.30 14.67 11.84
CA ASP A 170 -29.42 13.89 12.42
C ASP A 170 -29.27 12.39 12.10
N GLU A 171 -28.90 12.04 10.86
CA GLU A 171 -28.62 10.65 10.49
C GLU A 171 -27.42 10.09 11.25
N LEU A 172 -26.39 10.90 11.53
CA LEU A 172 -25.24 10.47 12.32
C LEU A 172 -25.65 10.14 13.76
N ALA A 173 -26.48 10.96 14.39
CA ALA A 173 -26.97 10.71 15.74
C ALA A 173 -27.74 9.38 15.81
N VAL A 174 -28.65 9.14 14.86
CA VAL A 174 -29.43 7.89 14.77
C VAL A 174 -28.52 6.69 14.50
N ALA A 175 -27.58 6.81 13.56
CA ALA A 175 -26.65 5.74 13.22
C ALA A 175 -25.74 5.37 14.40
N ALA A 176 -25.23 6.36 15.14
CA ALA A 176 -24.40 6.13 16.31
C ALA A 176 -25.15 5.44 17.45
N GLU A 177 -26.42 5.79 17.68
CA GLU A 177 -27.27 5.11 18.66
C GLU A 177 -27.53 3.65 18.27
N GLN A 178 -27.78 3.38 16.98
CA GLN A 178 -28.03 2.02 16.48
C GLN A 178 -26.78 1.13 16.48
N VAL A 179 -25.62 1.67 16.09
CA VAL A 179 -24.34 0.96 16.14
C VAL A 179 -23.90 0.73 17.60
N GLY A 180 -24.22 1.67 18.49
CA GLY A 180 -23.87 1.63 19.90
C GLY A 180 -22.52 2.29 20.20
N TYR A 181 -22.33 2.69 21.47
CA TYR A 181 -21.12 3.37 21.94
C TYR A 181 -20.16 2.41 22.68
N PRO A 182 -18.83 2.61 22.57
CA PRO A 182 -18.19 3.57 21.68
C PRO A 182 -18.27 3.16 20.21
N CYS A 183 -18.34 4.14 19.32
CA CYS A 183 -18.23 3.97 17.87
C CYS A 183 -17.18 4.92 17.29
N VAL A 184 -16.83 4.74 16.02
CA VAL A 184 -15.88 5.56 15.28
C VAL A 184 -16.55 6.14 14.05
N VAL A 185 -16.54 7.47 13.96
CA VAL A 185 -17.07 8.21 12.80
C VAL A 185 -15.92 8.58 11.90
N LYS A 186 -16.04 8.28 10.60
CA LYS A 186 -15.02 8.59 9.58
C LYS A 186 -15.66 9.15 8.31
N PRO A 187 -15.06 10.14 7.64
CA PRO A 187 -15.47 10.53 6.29
C PRO A 187 -15.30 9.34 5.35
N VAL A 188 -16.23 9.15 4.40
CA VAL A 188 -16.11 8.03 3.44
C VAL A 188 -14.96 8.21 2.45
N MET A 189 -14.50 9.45 2.24
CA MET A 189 -13.34 9.80 1.42
C MET A 189 -12.23 10.43 2.29
N SER A 190 -11.51 9.63 3.07
CA SER A 190 -10.35 10.11 3.83
C SER A 190 -9.29 9.02 4.04
N SER A 191 -8.03 9.45 4.22
CA SER A 191 -6.89 8.60 4.55
C SER A 191 -6.13 9.10 5.78
N SER A 192 -5.38 8.20 6.44
CA SER A 192 -4.54 8.46 7.63
C SER A 192 -5.29 9.08 8.81
N GLY A 193 -6.49 8.56 9.10
CA GLY A 193 -7.33 8.98 10.22
C GLY A 193 -7.81 10.43 10.21
N LYS A 194 -7.59 11.19 9.12
CA LYS A 194 -8.08 12.56 9.02
C LYS A 194 -9.61 12.58 9.02
N GLY A 195 -10.17 13.45 9.86
CA GLY A 195 -11.61 13.57 10.07
C GLY A 195 -12.22 12.47 10.94
N GLN A 196 -11.43 11.52 11.47
CA GLN A 196 -11.97 10.45 12.31
C GLN A 196 -12.17 10.90 13.76
N THR A 197 -13.25 10.43 14.39
CA THR A 197 -13.53 10.69 15.81
C THR A 197 -14.02 9.41 16.48
N VAL A 198 -13.46 9.09 17.65
CA VAL A 198 -14.05 8.07 18.54
C VAL A 198 -15.15 8.76 19.35
N VAL A 199 -16.38 8.30 19.18
CA VAL A 199 -17.58 8.82 19.82
C VAL A 199 -17.93 7.90 20.99
N ARG A 200 -17.88 8.44 22.21
CA ARG A 200 -18.10 7.68 23.45
C ARG A 200 -19.52 7.78 23.97
N GLY A 201 -20.25 8.78 23.52
CA GLY A 201 -21.65 9.00 23.84
C GLY A 201 -22.27 10.06 22.93
N PRO A 202 -23.57 10.36 23.10
CA PRO A 202 -24.30 11.35 22.31
C PRO A 202 -23.67 12.75 22.33
N GLU A 203 -22.98 13.11 23.40
CA GLU A 203 -22.30 14.40 23.57
C GLU A 203 -21.15 14.64 22.59
N ASP A 204 -20.61 13.57 21.98
CA ASP A 204 -19.50 13.65 21.02
C ASP A 204 -19.99 13.86 19.57
N ILE A 205 -21.30 13.77 19.30
CA ILE A 205 -21.86 13.76 17.94
C ILE A 205 -21.60 15.07 17.20
N ASP A 206 -21.84 16.22 17.84
CA ASP A 206 -21.63 17.54 17.23
C ASP A 206 -20.18 17.69 16.75
N LYS A 207 -19.23 17.35 17.63
CA LYS A 207 -17.80 17.40 17.34
C LYS A 207 -17.41 16.40 16.26
N ALA A 208 -17.98 15.18 16.28
CA ALA A 208 -17.69 14.16 15.29
C ALA A 208 -18.16 14.57 13.89
N TRP A 209 -19.36 15.18 13.78
CA TRP A 209 -19.87 15.71 12.52
C TRP A 209 -19.00 16.85 11.98
N GLU A 210 -18.67 17.82 12.83
CA GLU A 210 -17.79 18.94 12.45
C GLU A 210 -16.42 18.43 12.00
N THR A 211 -15.81 17.52 12.76
CA THR A 211 -14.50 16.96 12.45
C THR A 211 -14.50 16.17 11.14
N ALA A 212 -15.55 15.40 10.88
CA ALA A 212 -15.65 14.60 9.65
C ALA A 212 -15.90 15.46 8.40
N THR A 213 -16.77 16.47 8.50
CA THR A 213 -17.12 17.35 7.38
C THR A 213 -16.02 18.36 7.03
N THR A 214 -15.20 18.77 8.01
CA THR A 214 -14.06 19.68 7.81
C THR A 214 -12.73 18.95 7.56
N GLY A 215 -12.62 17.69 7.99
CA GLY A 215 -11.37 16.91 7.94
C GLY A 215 -11.14 16.12 6.64
N GLY A 216 -12.14 16.02 5.77
CA GLY A 216 -12.04 15.40 4.44
C GLY A 216 -11.20 16.24 3.46
N ARG A 217 -10.55 15.59 2.48
CA ARG A 217 -9.82 16.29 1.39
C ARG A 217 -10.77 16.88 0.34
N VAL A 218 -11.97 16.32 0.27
CA VAL A 218 -13.14 16.79 -0.47
C VAL A 218 -14.21 17.02 0.58
N ALA A 219 -14.97 18.12 0.50
CA ALA A 219 -16.15 18.32 1.33
C ALA A 219 -17.15 17.20 1.00
N GLY A 220 -17.12 16.12 1.79
CA GLY A 220 -17.93 14.94 1.60
C GLY A 220 -19.13 14.99 2.54
N GLU A 221 -20.32 14.92 1.98
CA GLU A 221 -21.59 14.98 2.71
C GLU A 221 -21.92 13.69 3.48
N ARG A 222 -21.05 12.66 3.43
CA ARG A 222 -21.35 11.33 3.96
C ARG A 222 -20.21 10.75 4.82
N VAL A 223 -20.60 10.11 5.93
CA VAL A 223 -19.71 9.46 6.88
C VAL A 223 -20.10 8.01 7.09
N ILE A 224 -19.14 7.19 7.53
CA ILE A 224 -19.38 5.86 8.08
C ILE A 224 -19.28 5.93 9.61
N VAL A 225 -20.20 5.25 10.29
CA VAL A 225 -20.22 5.05 11.74
C VAL A 225 -19.94 3.58 11.99
N GLU A 226 -18.79 3.26 12.58
CA GLU A 226 -18.34 1.88 12.81
C GLU A 226 -18.33 1.56 14.32
N GLY A 227 -18.81 0.38 14.70
CA GLY A 227 -18.71 -0.11 16.07
C GLY A 227 -17.24 -0.26 16.47
N PHE A 228 -16.90 0.18 17.68
CA PHE A 228 -15.53 0.07 18.17
C PHE A 228 -15.23 -1.39 18.52
N ILE A 229 -14.27 -2.00 17.81
CA ILE A 229 -13.80 -3.34 18.13
C ILE A 229 -12.79 -3.25 19.28
N ASP A 230 -13.08 -3.90 20.40
CA ASP A 230 -12.14 -4.08 21.52
C ASP A 230 -11.11 -5.17 21.18
N PHE A 231 -10.25 -4.90 20.19
CA PHE A 231 -9.23 -5.84 19.72
C PHE A 231 -8.02 -5.93 20.66
N ASP A 232 -7.31 -7.05 20.63
CA ASP A 232 -6.06 -7.26 21.38
C ASP A 232 -4.87 -6.64 20.63
N TYR A 233 -4.89 -6.72 19.30
CA TYR A 233 -3.92 -6.08 18.40
C TYR A 233 -4.48 -5.87 17.00
N GLU A 234 -3.81 -5.01 16.24
CA GLU A 234 -4.04 -4.73 14.83
C GLU A 234 -2.84 -5.20 13.99
N ILE A 235 -3.12 -5.71 12.79
CA ILE A 235 -2.09 -6.11 11.84
C ILE A 235 -2.39 -5.60 10.44
N THR A 236 -1.34 -5.48 9.65
CA THR A 236 -1.40 -5.49 8.19
C THR A 236 -0.91 -6.85 7.71
N LEU A 237 -1.76 -7.59 6.98
CA LEU A 237 -1.35 -8.80 6.28
C LEU A 237 -1.05 -8.46 4.81
N LEU A 238 0.21 -8.15 4.52
CA LEU A 238 0.64 -7.90 3.14
C LEU A 238 0.38 -9.15 2.29
N THR A 239 -0.45 -8.96 1.28
CA THR A 239 -0.96 -10.01 0.40
C THR A 239 -0.51 -9.71 -1.01
N VAL A 240 0.22 -10.63 -1.63
CA VAL A 240 0.82 -10.42 -2.96
C VAL A 240 0.11 -11.30 -3.96
N ARG A 241 -0.54 -10.70 -4.96
CA ARG A 241 -1.09 -11.42 -6.10
C ARG A 241 -0.13 -11.32 -7.27
N ALA A 242 0.47 -12.44 -7.65
CA ALA A 242 1.50 -12.52 -8.68
C ALA A 242 1.31 -13.75 -9.57
N ILE A 243 1.95 -13.74 -10.74
CA ILE A 243 1.94 -14.88 -11.65
C ILE A 243 2.92 -15.94 -11.15
N ASP A 244 2.41 -17.14 -10.91
CA ASP A 244 3.26 -18.30 -10.66
C ASP A 244 3.93 -18.71 -11.99
N PRO A 245 5.26 -18.64 -12.10
CA PRO A 245 5.97 -18.97 -13.34
C PRO A 245 5.83 -20.44 -13.73
N ALA A 246 5.55 -21.34 -12.79
CA ALA A 246 5.38 -22.76 -13.10
C ALA A 246 4.02 -23.07 -13.74
N THR A 247 2.99 -22.31 -13.39
CA THR A 247 1.62 -22.56 -13.84
C THR A 247 1.06 -21.50 -14.78
N GLY A 248 1.70 -20.32 -14.85
CA GLY A 248 1.19 -19.15 -15.57
C GLY A 248 -0.07 -18.54 -14.95
N ARG A 249 -0.47 -18.99 -13.74
CA ARG A 249 -1.71 -18.56 -13.10
C ARG A 249 -1.44 -17.49 -12.06
N LEU A 250 -2.40 -16.60 -11.89
CA LEU A 250 -2.41 -15.66 -10.77
C LEU A 250 -2.62 -16.44 -9.47
N VAL A 251 -1.67 -16.28 -8.55
CA VAL A 251 -1.67 -16.91 -7.22
C VAL A 251 -1.54 -15.83 -6.14
N THR A 252 -2.00 -16.16 -4.94
CA THR A 252 -1.94 -15.27 -3.78
C THR A 252 -0.90 -15.79 -2.78
N HIS A 253 0.06 -14.93 -2.43
CA HIS A 253 1.07 -15.16 -1.40
C HIS A 253 0.81 -14.24 -0.21
N PHE A 254 1.27 -14.65 0.96
CA PHE A 254 1.11 -13.89 2.21
C PHE A 254 2.47 -13.72 2.85
N CYS A 255 2.80 -12.47 3.20
CA CYS A 255 3.92 -12.19 4.09
C CYS A 255 3.61 -12.66 5.51
N ALA A 256 4.64 -12.79 6.34
CA ALA A 256 4.41 -12.93 7.77
C ALA A 256 3.64 -11.69 8.30
N PRO A 257 2.69 -11.83 9.25
CA PRO A 257 1.88 -10.72 9.73
C PRO A 257 2.71 -9.55 10.24
N ILE A 258 2.30 -8.33 9.92
CA ILE A 258 2.95 -7.10 10.38
C ILE A 258 2.08 -6.48 11.46
N GLY A 259 2.57 -6.47 12.69
CA GLY A 259 1.91 -5.74 13.77
C GLY A 259 2.26 -4.26 13.68
N HIS A 260 1.36 -3.39 14.12
CA HIS A 260 1.64 -1.96 14.15
C HIS A 260 0.97 -1.26 15.32
N ARG A 261 1.37 -0.01 15.52
CA ARG A 261 0.76 0.89 16.49
C ARG A 261 0.38 2.19 15.82
N GLN A 262 -0.91 2.50 15.86
CA GLN A 262 -1.46 3.78 15.43
C GLN A 262 -1.48 4.79 16.58
N VAL A 263 -1.16 6.06 16.31
CA VAL A 263 -1.34 7.18 17.26
C VAL A 263 -1.97 8.35 16.53
N ASN A 264 -3.22 8.67 16.88
CA ASN A 264 -4.04 9.69 16.21
C ASN A 264 -4.24 9.45 14.70
N GLY A 265 -4.32 8.19 14.28
CA GLY A 265 -4.56 7.82 12.87
C GLY A 265 -3.32 7.73 12.00
N ASP A 266 -2.13 7.94 12.56
CA ASP A 266 -0.85 7.69 11.89
C ASP A 266 -0.15 6.48 12.50
N TYR A 267 0.37 5.57 11.67
CA TYR A 267 1.26 4.54 12.18
C TYR A 267 2.56 5.21 12.63
N VAL A 268 3.04 4.81 13.81
CA VAL A 268 4.30 5.32 14.37
C VAL A 268 5.39 4.26 14.43
N GLU A 269 4.99 3.00 14.38
CA GLU A 269 5.84 1.83 14.56
C GLU A 269 5.17 0.61 13.94
N SER A 270 5.95 -0.25 13.30
CA SER A 270 5.51 -1.57 12.82
C SER A 270 6.58 -2.62 13.08
N TRP A 271 6.20 -3.91 13.13
CA TRP A 271 7.11 -5.02 13.35
C TRP A 271 6.65 -6.30 12.67
N GLN A 272 7.62 -7.14 12.33
CA GLN A 272 7.39 -8.42 11.64
C GLN A 272 8.35 -9.48 12.17
N PRO A 273 7.89 -10.71 12.46
CA PRO A 273 6.50 -11.16 12.40
C PRO A 273 5.71 -10.73 13.66
N HIS A 274 4.41 -10.52 13.54
CA HIS A 274 3.52 -10.48 14.70
C HIS A 274 3.10 -11.90 15.08
N GLU A 275 3.18 -12.25 16.37
CA GLU A 275 2.76 -13.56 16.85
C GLU A 275 1.24 -13.66 16.86
N MET A 276 0.71 -14.75 16.31
CA MET A 276 -0.72 -15.02 16.25
C MET A 276 -0.98 -16.50 16.52
N SER A 277 -2.17 -16.83 17.01
CA SER A 277 -2.62 -18.22 17.02
C SER A 277 -2.75 -18.76 15.58
N SER A 278 -2.66 -20.08 15.40
CA SER A 278 -2.87 -20.69 14.07
C SER A 278 -4.28 -20.47 13.54
N PHE A 279 -5.28 -20.34 14.41
CA PHE A 279 -6.66 -20.06 14.04
C PHE A 279 -6.83 -18.61 13.53
N ALA A 280 -6.32 -17.63 14.27
CA ALA A 280 -6.33 -16.23 13.86
C ALA A 280 -5.56 -16.03 12.54
N LEU A 281 -4.38 -16.63 12.40
CA LEU A 281 -3.60 -16.54 11.16
C LEU A 281 -4.35 -17.17 9.96
N GLY A 282 -5.01 -18.31 10.18
CA GLY A 282 -5.84 -18.96 9.16
C GLY A 282 -7.03 -18.08 8.73
N ALA A 283 -7.72 -17.45 9.69
CA ALA A 283 -8.81 -16.52 9.43
C ALA A 283 -8.33 -15.26 8.69
N ALA A 284 -7.24 -14.64 9.15
CA ALA A 284 -6.61 -13.49 8.51
C ALA A 284 -6.22 -13.79 7.05
N THR A 285 -5.59 -14.93 6.82
CA THR A 285 -5.21 -15.40 5.47
C THR A 285 -6.43 -15.60 4.58
N SER A 286 -7.51 -16.20 5.12
CA SER A 286 -8.76 -16.41 4.38
C SER A 286 -9.40 -15.07 3.97
N ILE A 287 -9.52 -14.13 4.92
CA ILE A 287 -10.06 -12.79 4.67
C ILE A 287 -9.24 -12.09 3.59
N ALA A 288 -7.92 -12.05 3.77
CA ALA A 288 -7.01 -11.39 2.85
C ALA A 288 -7.04 -12.00 1.44
N ALA A 289 -7.11 -13.34 1.34
CA ALA A 289 -7.24 -14.02 0.05
C ALA A 289 -8.51 -13.61 -0.69
N ARG A 290 -9.65 -13.57 0.01
CA ARG A 290 -10.97 -13.29 -0.57
C ARG A 290 -11.06 -11.86 -1.04
N ILE A 291 -10.66 -10.89 -0.21
CA ILE A 291 -10.73 -9.48 -0.57
C ILE A 291 -9.77 -9.13 -1.71
N ALA A 292 -8.54 -9.63 -1.68
CA ALA A 292 -7.57 -9.39 -2.76
C ALA A 292 -8.00 -10.08 -4.08
N THR A 293 -8.67 -11.23 -4.02
CA THR A 293 -9.22 -11.91 -5.20
C THR A 293 -10.37 -11.12 -5.81
N ALA A 294 -11.26 -10.55 -4.99
CA ALA A 294 -12.37 -9.71 -5.44
C ALA A 294 -11.90 -8.41 -6.14
N MET A 295 -10.67 -7.97 -5.86
CA MET A 295 -10.01 -6.84 -6.54
C MET A 295 -9.34 -7.21 -7.87
N GLY A 296 -9.53 -8.44 -8.35
CA GLY A 296 -9.16 -8.83 -9.71
C GLY A 296 -10.32 -8.75 -10.68
N ASP A 297 -10.01 -8.95 -11.95
CA ASP A 297 -10.99 -9.06 -13.05
C ASP A 297 -11.44 -10.51 -13.32
N GLY A 298 -11.07 -11.45 -12.44
CA GLY A 298 -11.28 -12.89 -12.63
C GLY A 298 -10.30 -13.57 -13.59
N ASN A 299 -9.41 -12.79 -14.23
CA ASN A 299 -8.35 -13.28 -15.10
C ASN A 299 -7.00 -13.00 -14.43
N LEU A 300 -6.24 -12.07 -15.01
CA LEU A 300 -4.87 -11.74 -14.61
C LEU A 300 -4.78 -10.29 -14.13
N GLY A 301 -5.84 -9.49 -14.24
CA GLY A 301 -5.96 -8.24 -13.52
C GLY A 301 -6.06 -8.50 -12.02
N GLY A 302 -5.65 -7.52 -11.22
CA GLY A 302 -5.56 -7.66 -9.77
C GLY A 302 -4.18 -8.07 -9.27
N ARG A 303 -3.12 -7.91 -10.08
CA ARG A 303 -1.73 -8.15 -9.66
C ARG A 303 -1.22 -7.00 -8.81
N GLY A 304 -0.35 -7.32 -7.86
CA GLY A 304 0.27 -6.33 -7.00
C GLY A 304 0.23 -6.73 -5.53
N ILE A 305 0.49 -5.74 -4.68
CA ILE A 305 0.44 -5.87 -3.23
C ILE A 305 -0.84 -5.25 -2.72
N PHE A 306 -1.42 -5.90 -1.72
CA PHE A 306 -2.57 -5.45 -0.97
C PHE A 306 -2.19 -5.40 0.50
N GLY A 307 -2.26 -4.20 1.10
CA GLY A 307 -2.16 -4.03 2.55
C GLY A 307 -3.52 -4.27 3.19
N VAL A 308 -3.79 -5.50 3.62
CA VAL A 308 -5.06 -5.86 4.26
C VAL A 308 -4.96 -5.57 5.75
N GLU A 309 -5.71 -4.59 6.25
CA GLU A 309 -5.75 -4.22 7.66
C GLU A 309 -6.81 -5.00 8.42
N LEU A 310 -6.41 -5.59 9.54
CA LEU A 310 -7.22 -6.50 10.33
C LEU A 310 -7.14 -6.18 11.82
N PHE A 311 -8.28 -6.24 12.50
CA PHE A 311 -8.35 -6.25 13.96
C PHE A 311 -8.48 -7.69 14.46
N VAL A 312 -7.78 -8.02 15.54
CA VAL A 312 -7.78 -9.38 16.09
C VAL A 312 -8.15 -9.38 17.57
N LYS A 313 -9.12 -10.21 17.96
CA LYS A 313 -9.56 -10.42 19.35
C LYS A 313 -9.57 -11.92 19.65
N GLY A 314 -8.57 -12.41 20.37
CA GLY A 314 -8.32 -13.84 20.50
C GLY A 314 -8.14 -14.50 19.13
N ASP A 315 -9.07 -15.38 18.74
CA ASP A 315 -9.07 -16.05 17.44
C ASP A 315 -10.00 -15.39 16.40
N ASP A 316 -10.79 -14.39 16.81
CA ASP A 316 -11.68 -13.64 15.92
C ASP A 316 -10.91 -12.57 15.16
N VAL A 317 -11.09 -12.53 13.84
CA VAL A 317 -10.42 -11.58 12.95
C VAL A 317 -11.46 -10.79 12.17
N TYR A 318 -11.34 -9.46 12.23
CA TYR A 318 -12.24 -8.52 11.60
C TYR A 318 -11.50 -7.73 10.52
N PHE A 319 -12.05 -7.71 9.31
CA PHE A 319 -11.60 -6.85 8.23
C PHE A 319 -11.88 -5.38 8.56
N SER A 320 -10.83 -4.55 8.50
CA SER A 320 -10.93 -3.09 8.71
C SER A 320 -11.01 -2.38 7.36
N GLU A 321 -9.93 -2.45 6.59
CA GLU A 321 -9.79 -1.87 5.25
C GLU A 321 -8.69 -2.58 4.46
N VAL A 322 -8.49 -2.16 3.20
CA VAL A 322 -7.40 -2.66 2.38
C VAL A 322 -6.90 -1.58 1.44
N SER A 323 -5.57 -1.42 1.39
CA SER A 323 -4.90 -0.61 0.38
C SER A 323 -4.50 -1.51 -0.79
N PRO A 324 -4.94 -1.24 -2.03
CA PRO A 324 -4.58 -2.03 -3.23
C PRO A 324 -3.19 -1.64 -3.78
N ARG A 325 -2.25 -1.36 -2.88
CA ARG A 325 -0.91 -0.82 -3.13
C ARG A 325 -0.02 -1.14 -1.91
N PRO A 326 1.30 -0.92 -1.99
CA PRO A 326 2.16 -0.94 -0.81
C PRO A 326 1.58 -0.13 0.35
N HIS A 327 1.76 -0.63 1.57
CA HIS A 327 1.20 -0.08 2.79
C HIS A 327 2.30 0.48 3.69
N ASP A 328 2.05 1.57 4.39
CA ASP A 328 3.14 2.26 5.08
C ASP A 328 3.69 1.47 6.30
N THR A 329 2.85 0.68 6.96
CA THR A 329 3.30 -0.31 7.96
C THR A 329 4.27 -1.35 7.36
N GLY A 330 4.18 -1.60 6.05
CA GLY A 330 5.01 -2.50 5.26
C GLY A 330 6.44 -2.01 5.04
N LEU A 331 6.78 -0.76 5.39
CA LEU A 331 8.14 -0.22 5.30
C LEU A 331 9.15 -1.08 6.09
N VAL A 332 8.70 -1.84 7.09
CA VAL A 332 9.52 -2.82 7.82
C VAL A 332 10.10 -3.91 6.91
N THR A 333 9.42 -4.26 5.81
CA THR A 333 9.86 -5.28 4.84
C THR A 333 11.17 -4.93 4.14
N MET A 334 11.58 -3.65 4.13
CA MET A 334 12.89 -3.24 3.65
C MET A 334 14.06 -3.81 4.48
N ALA A 335 13.79 -4.22 5.72
CA ALA A 335 14.77 -4.85 6.60
C ALA A 335 14.47 -6.33 6.86
N THR A 336 13.20 -6.71 6.91
CA THR A 336 12.79 -8.06 7.36
C THR A 336 12.65 -9.08 6.25
N GLN A 337 12.52 -8.67 4.99
CA GLN A 337 12.31 -9.59 3.86
C GLN A 337 13.43 -9.53 2.83
N ARG A 338 13.58 -10.63 2.07
CA ARG A 338 14.51 -10.67 0.93
C ARG A 338 14.06 -9.73 -0.20
N LEU A 339 12.75 -9.66 -0.44
CA LEU A 339 12.12 -8.65 -1.29
C LEU A 339 11.24 -7.79 -0.39
N SER A 340 11.48 -6.48 -0.43
CA SER A 340 10.56 -5.52 0.16
C SER A 340 9.19 -5.56 -0.53
N GLU A 341 8.18 -5.01 0.12
CA GLU A 341 6.85 -4.89 -0.48
C GLU A 341 6.87 -4.18 -1.84
N PHE A 342 7.77 -3.20 -2.00
CA PHE A 342 7.93 -2.43 -3.23
C PHE A 342 8.52 -3.28 -4.36
N GLU A 343 9.51 -4.12 -4.05
CA GLU A 343 10.11 -5.05 -5.01
C GLU A 343 9.14 -6.17 -5.40
N MET A 344 8.35 -6.67 -4.44
CA MET A 344 7.29 -7.63 -4.72
C MET A 344 6.19 -7.00 -5.58
N HIS A 345 5.80 -5.75 -5.30
CA HIS A 345 4.80 -5.03 -6.08
C HIS A 345 5.25 -4.82 -7.53
N ALA A 346 6.45 -4.27 -7.73
CA ALA A 346 7.02 -4.06 -9.07
C ALA A 346 7.13 -5.37 -9.85
N ARG A 347 7.57 -6.47 -9.21
CA ARG A 347 7.64 -7.79 -9.86
C ARG A 347 6.27 -8.33 -10.20
N ALA A 348 5.30 -8.25 -9.29
CA ALA A 348 3.94 -8.70 -9.52
C ALA A 348 3.29 -7.98 -10.71
N ILE A 349 3.47 -6.66 -10.80
CA ILE A 349 2.98 -5.82 -11.92
C ILE A 349 3.57 -6.31 -13.25
N LEU A 350 4.89 -6.53 -13.28
CA LEU A 350 5.60 -7.00 -14.47
C LEU A 350 5.41 -8.50 -14.75
N GLY A 351 4.57 -9.21 -14.00
CA GLY A 351 4.37 -10.66 -14.16
C GLY A 351 5.59 -11.50 -13.80
N LEU A 352 6.53 -10.95 -13.03
CA LEU A 352 7.76 -11.62 -12.59
C LEU A 352 7.57 -12.41 -11.28
N PRO A 353 8.40 -13.43 -11.03
CA PRO A 353 8.33 -14.22 -9.80
C PRO A 353 8.59 -13.39 -8.54
N VAL A 354 7.74 -13.57 -7.53
CA VAL A 354 7.84 -12.95 -6.20
C VAL A 354 8.32 -13.93 -5.14
N ASP A 355 8.69 -13.42 -3.97
CA ASP A 355 9.14 -14.19 -2.82
C ASP A 355 8.81 -13.43 -1.53
N VAL A 356 8.03 -14.07 -0.67
CA VAL A 356 7.52 -13.52 0.60
C VAL A 356 8.33 -13.99 1.81
N THR A 357 9.51 -14.58 1.60
CA THR A 357 10.34 -15.13 2.66
C THR A 357 10.77 -14.03 3.64
N LEU A 358 10.40 -14.24 4.91
CA LEU A 358 10.93 -13.49 6.05
C LEU A 358 12.39 -13.89 6.29
N ALA A 359 13.29 -12.93 6.18
CA ALA A 359 14.73 -13.11 6.37
C ALA A 359 15.15 -12.94 7.83
N SER A 360 14.56 -11.97 8.55
CA SER A 360 14.89 -11.68 9.95
C SER A 360 13.72 -10.99 10.65
N PRO A 361 13.51 -11.20 11.97
CA PRO A 361 12.65 -10.34 12.76
C PRO A 361 13.13 -8.88 12.70
N GLY A 362 12.18 -7.95 12.65
CA GLY A 362 12.52 -6.54 12.57
C GLY A 362 11.36 -5.60 12.87
N ALA A 363 11.70 -4.33 12.95
CA ALA A 363 10.77 -3.25 13.24
C ALA A 363 11.09 -1.99 12.44
N SER A 364 10.09 -1.13 12.29
CA SER A 364 10.23 0.22 11.77
C SER A 364 9.71 1.26 12.75
N ALA A 365 10.29 2.46 12.75
CA ALA A 365 9.85 3.59 13.55
C ALA A 365 9.98 4.89 12.75
N VAL A 366 8.94 5.72 12.77
CA VAL A 366 8.88 6.94 11.95
C VAL A 366 9.77 8.07 12.50
N ILE A 367 10.29 8.89 11.60
CA ILE A 367 10.93 10.18 11.91
C ILE A 367 9.98 11.29 11.47
N TYR A 368 9.47 12.06 12.42
CA TYR A 368 8.63 13.24 12.12
C TYR A 368 9.46 14.47 11.86
N GLY A 369 8.90 15.41 11.11
CA GLY A 369 9.55 16.66 10.75
C GLY A 369 9.68 17.69 11.88
N GLN A 370 8.75 17.70 12.85
CA GLN A 370 8.75 18.53 14.08
C GLN A 370 8.80 20.06 13.87
N LEU A 371 8.99 20.53 12.64
CA LEU A 371 9.16 21.93 12.24
C LEU A 371 8.26 22.21 11.03
N ASP A 372 7.69 23.42 10.98
CA ASP A 372 6.95 23.93 9.83
C ASP A 372 7.89 24.76 8.94
N GLU A 373 8.74 24.07 8.18
CA GLU A 373 9.82 24.68 7.40
C GLU A 373 10.07 23.98 6.06
N LYS A 374 10.57 24.74 5.08
CA LYS A 374 11.06 24.23 3.81
C LYS A 374 12.52 23.79 3.93
N GLY A 375 12.85 22.61 3.39
CA GLY A 375 14.22 22.12 3.29
C GLY A 375 14.91 21.93 4.64
N ILE A 376 14.25 21.27 5.61
CA ILE A 376 14.85 20.94 6.91
C ILE A 376 16.11 20.08 6.78
N GLY A 377 16.98 20.16 7.78
CA GLY A 377 18.11 19.25 7.98
C GLY A 377 17.82 18.17 9.01
N PHE A 378 18.72 17.18 9.10
CA PHE A 378 18.67 16.11 10.10
C PHE A 378 20.02 15.98 10.80
N GLU A 379 20.05 16.21 12.10
CA GLU A 379 21.22 15.98 12.94
C GLU A 379 21.23 14.57 13.51
N TYR A 380 22.42 14.15 13.96
CA TYR A 380 22.67 12.88 14.63
C TYR A 380 22.37 11.61 13.81
N VAL A 381 22.26 11.71 12.49
CA VAL A 381 22.04 10.57 11.59
C VAL A 381 23.13 9.50 11.77
N ALA A 382 24.40 9.90 11.92
CA ALA A 382 25.50 8.97 12.14
C ALA A 382 25.38 8.22 13.48
N GLN A 383 24.88 8.88 14.52
CA GLN A 383 24.63 8.29 15.84
C GLN A 383 23.45 7.33 15.80
N ALA A 384 22.41 7.64 15.05
CA ALA A 384 21.26 6.76 14.84
C ALA A 384 21.69 5.48 14.08
N LEU A 385 22.50 5.62 13.03
CA LEU A 385 23.08 4.49 12.27
C LEU A 385 24.11 3.68 13.07
N ALA A 386 24.58 4.18 14.22
CA ALA A 386 25.46 3.44 15.12
C ALA A 386 24.68 2.50 16.06
N VAL A 387 23.35 2.60 16.11
CA VAL A 387 22.52 1.57 16.77
C VAL A 387 22.65 0.29 15.94
N PRO A 388 22.91 -0.88 16.57
CA PRO A 388 23.13 -2.13 15.84
C PRO A 388 22.00 -2.46 14.86
N GLU A 389 22.37 -3.02 13.71
CA GLU A 389 21.44 -3.55 12.69
C GLU A 389 20.35 -2.55 12.27
N THR A 390 20.69 -1.26 12.25
CA THR A 390 19.75 -0.19 11.94
C THR A 390 20.08 0.45 10.60
N ASP A 391 19.05 0.81 9.85
CA ASP A 391 19.13 1.59 8.63
C ASP A 391 18.09 2.73 8.66
N ILE A 392 18.30 3.76 7.83
CA ILE A 392 17.47 4.97 7.79
C ILE A 392 17.08 5.30 6.36
N ARG A 393 15.82 5.67 6.17
CA ARG A 393 15.33 6.30 4.94
C ARG A 393 14.86 7.70 5.27
N LEU A 394 15.54 8.71 4.74
CA LEU A 394 15.07 10.09 4.74
C LEU A 394 14.41 10.35 3.38
N PHE A 395 13.13 10.68 3.37
CA PHE A 395 12.33 10.64 2.15
C PHE A 395 12.66 11.77 1.16
N GLY A 396 13.28 12.85 1.63
CA GLY A 396 13.61 14.01 0.81
C GLY A 396 12.41 14.91 0.52
N LYS A 397 11.37 14.88 1.37
CA LYS A 397 10.21 15.78 1.23
C LYS A 397 10.70 17.25 1.29
N PRO A 398 10.29 18.12 0.35
CA PRO A 398 10.82 19.48 0.24
C PRO A 398 10.34 20.41 1.36
N GLU A 399 9.27 20.04 2.05
CA GLU A 399 8.64 20.81 3.12
C GLU A 399 8.24 19.88 4.27
N SER A 400 8.44 20.36 5.49
CA SER A 400 8.10 19.69 6.73
C SER A 400 6.89 20.36 7.39
N PHE A 401 6.12 19.56 8.12
CA PHE A 401 5.18 20.03 9.14
C PHE A 401 5.40 19.22 10.41
N VAL A 402 4.92 19.70 11.56
CA VAL A 402 5.15 19.06 12.88
C VAL A 402 4.97 17.54 12.86
N ARG A 403 3.86 17.04 12.29
CA ARG A 403 3.54 15.60 12.20
C ARG A 403 3.72 15.00 10.80
N ARG A 404 4.41 15.68 9.88
CA ARG A 404 4.73 15.09 8.58
C ARG A 404 5.80 14.03 8.78
N ARG A 405 5.54 12.80 8.34
CA ARG A 405 6.54 11.72 8.31
C ARG A 405 7.64 12.10 7.32
N MET A 406 8.85 12.35 7.80
CA MET A 406 10.00 12.80 7.00
C MET A 406 11.02 11.68 6.74
N GLY A 407 10.95 10.61 7.52
CA GLY A 407 11.73 9.41 7.30
C GLY A 407 11.21 8.24 8.10
N VAL A 408 11.92 7.12 7.98
CA VAL A 408 11.70 5.91 8.77
C VAL A 408 13.04 5.28 9.10
N VAL A 409 13.14 4.75 10.31
CA VAL A 409 14.21 3.87 10.73
C VAL A 409 13.71 2.44 10.64
N THR A 410 14.55 1.54 10.16
CA THR A 410 14.30 0.10 10.24
C THR A 410 15.41 -0.58 11.03
N ALA A 411 15.08 -1.58 11.82
CA ALA A 411 16.08 -2.38 12.53
C ALA A 411 15.73 -3.87 12.53
N THR A 412 16.74 -4.73 12.49
CA THR A 412 16.61 -6.17 12.73
C THR A 412 17.23 -6.58 14.05
N ALA A 413 16.84 -7.75 14.55
CA ALA A 413 17.46 -8.43 15.69
C ALA A 413 17.04 -9.91 15.69
N ASP A 414 17.59 -10.70 16.63
CA ASP A 414 17.18 -12.09 16.83
C ASP A 414 15.70 -12.23 17.27
N ASP A 415 15.12 -11.17 17.83
CA ASP A 415 13.72 -11.11 18.28
C ASP A 415 13.08 -9.74 18.01
N VAL A 416 11.74 -9.73 17.90
CA VAL A 416 10.94 -8.54 17.61
C VAL A 416 11.07 -7.46 18.69
N SER A 417 11.15 -7.84 19.97
CA SER A 417 11.22 -6.86 21.07
C SER A 417 12.50 -6.04 20.95
N THR A 418 13.63 -6.70 20.77
CA THR A 418 14.93 -6.05 20.58
C THR A 418 14.95 -5.19 19.31
N ALA A 419 14.36 -5.66 18.21
CA ALA A 419 14.29 -4.88 16.97
C ALA A 419 13.48 -3.59 17.14
N ARG A 420 12.34 -3.67 17.84
CA ARG A 420 11.49 -2.51 18.16
C ARG A 420 12.23 -1.49 19.01
N GLU A 421 12.91 -1.93 20.07
CA GLU A 421 13.74 -1.06 20.91
C GLU A 421 14.82 -0.34 20.10
N ARG A 422 15.51 -1.06 19.20
CA ARG A 422 16.54 -0.49 18.30
C ARG A 422 15.94 0.57 17.37
N ALA A 423 14.85 0.25 16.66
CA ALA A 423 14.22 1.16 15.71
C ALA A 423 13.73 2.44 16.39
N VAL A 424 13.00 2.33 17.51
CA VAL A 424 12.49 3.48 18.27
C VAL A 424 13.65 4.32 18.81
N ARG A 425 14.68 3.67 19.37
CA ARG A 425 15.85 4.37 19.89
C ARG A 425 16.56 5.16 18.79
N ALA A 426 16.85 4.54 17.65
CA ALA A 426 17.53 5.21 16.55
C ALA A 426 16.68 6.34 15.95
N ALA A 427 15.37 6.16 15.80
CA ALA A 427 14.46 7.23 15.36
C ALA A 427 14.48 8.42 16.32
N SER A 428 14.52 8.17 17.64
CA SER A 428 14.58 9.24 18.65
C SER A 428 15.91 10.02 18.69
N ILE A 429 16.98 9.46 18.12
CA ILE A 429 18.29 10.13 18.03
C ILE A 429 18.26 11.16 16.89
N VAL A 430 17.61 10.86 15.77
CA VAL A 430 17.53 11.78 14.62
C VAL A 430 16.75 13.02 15.01
N THR A 431 17.39 14.18 14.91
CA THR A 431 16.78 15.47 15.26
C THR A 431 16.57 16.32 14.01
N PRO A 432 15.31 16.60 13.61
CA PRO A 432 15.01 17.59 12.60
C PRO A 432 15.48 18.98 13.03
N VAL A 433 16.11 19.72 12.12
CA VAL A 433 16.60 21.08 12.39
C VAL A 433 16.29 22.00 11.20
N PRO A 434 16.28 23.33 11.41
CA PRO A 434 16.17 24.26 10.31
C PRO A 434 17.22 24.04 9.22
N GLY A 435 16.82 24.26 7.97
CA GLY A 435 17.68 24.06 6.81
C GLY A 435 18.93 24.93 6.87
N ARG A 436 20.12 24.31 6.88
CA ARG A 436 21.41 25.03 6.85
C ARG A 436 22.49 24.25 6.08
N PRO A 437 23.45 24.92 5.42
CA PRO A 437 24.56 24.25 4.77
C PRO A 437 25.33 23.36 5.74
N ALA A 438 25.66 22.14 5.30
CA ALA A 438 26.45 21.22 6.11
C ALA A 438 27.84 21.82 6.38
N ARG A 439 28.19 21.97 7.66
CA ARG A 439 29.56 22.31 8.09
C ARG A 439 30.31 21.01 8.37
N ARG A 440 31.45 20.80 7.72
CA ARG A 440 32.36 19.70 8.08
C ARG A 440 33.02 20.04 9.42
N GLY A 441 32.51 19.45 10.51
CA GLY A 441 33.09 19.56 11.85
C GLY A 441 34.19 18.52 12.10
N VAL A 442 34.87 18.65 13.23
CA VAL A 442 35.73 17.59 13.79
C VAL A 442 34.84 16.38 14.09
N VAL A 443 35.30 15.17 13.76
CA VAL A 443 34.61 13.92 14.12
C VAL A 443 34.43 13.91 15.64
N VAL A 444 33.21 14.18 16.11
CA VAL A 444 32.86 13.93 17.50
C VAL A 444 32.72 12.41 17.60
N PRO A 445 33.56 11.73 18.40
CA PRO A 445 33.42 10.29 18.58
C PRO A 445 31.98 9.98 18.98
N LEU A 446 31.39 8.97 18.34
CA LEU A 446 30.12 8.41 18.78
C LEU A 446 30.31 8.02 20.25
N ARG A 447 29.78 8.84 21.18
CA ARG A 447 29.88 8.53 22.60
C ARG A 447 29.21 7.18 22.79
N ALA A 448 29.88 6.26 23.49
CA ALA A 448 29.24 5.04 23.96
C ALA A 448 27.94 5.45 24.65
N SER A 449 26.83 5.04 24.09
CA SER A 449 25.50 5.43 24.55
C SER A 449 25.36 5.14 26.04
N ALA A 450 24.83 6.10 26.79
CA ALA A 450 24.32 5.83 28.12
C ALA A 450 23.32 4.64 28.05
N PRO A 451 23.27 3.78 29.08
CA PRO A 451 22.34 2.67 29.12
C PRO A 451 20.90 3.18 28.94
N ALA A 452 20.07 2.39 28.27
CA ALA A 452 18.66 2.70 28.08
C ALA A 452 18.01 3.02 29.44
N PRO A 453 17.06 3.97 29.51
CA PRO A 453 16.27 4.16 30.72
C PRO A 453 15.57 2.83 31.05
N GLN A 454 15.78 2.33 32.27
CA GLN A 454 15.13 1.11 32.71
C GLN A 454 13.60 1.31 32.68
N PRO A 455 12.82 0.30 32.27
CA PRO A 455 11.37 0.37 32.37
C PRO A 455 10.96 0.66 33.82
N PRO A 456 9.88 1.41 34.06
CA PRO A 456 9.41 1.69 35.41
C PRO A 456 9.13 0.36 36.12
N VAL A 457 9.87 0.11 37.20
CA VAL A 457 9.62 -1.01 38.11
C VAL A 457 8.23 -0.82 38.68
N ARG A 458 7.28 -1.70 38.31
CA ARG A 458 5.96 -1.72 38.95
C ARG A 458 6.15 -1.88 40.46
N PRO A 459 5.50 -1.06 41.30
CA PRO A 459 5.52 -1.29 42.75
C PRO A 459 4.97 -2.68 43.04
N ILE A 460 5.76 -3.49 43.74
CA ILE A 460 5.27 -4.74 44.31
C ILE A 460 4.23 -4.36 45.37
N ALA A 461 2.99 -4.76 45.15
CA ALA A 461 1.92 -4.58 46.12
C ALA A 461 2.26 -5.34 47.43
N PRO A 462 2.07 -4.73 48.61
CA PRO A 462 2.35 -5.40 49.87
C PRO A 462 1.31 -6.48 50.18
N GLY A 463 1.80 -7.72 50.34
CA GLY A 463 1.35 -8.72 51.31
C GLY A 463 -0.08 -9.27 51.21
N ALA A 464 -0.22 -10.46 50.63
CA ALA A 464 -1.27 -11.40 51.03
C ALA A 464 -0.66 -12.45 51.97
N ALA A 465 -1.27 -12.58 53.14
CA ALA A 465 -0.86 -13.44 54.25
C ALA A 465 -0.77 -14.93 53.87
N ARG A 466 0.27 -15.61 54.37
CA ARG A 466 0.33 -17.07 54.42
C ARG A 466 -0.40 -17.57 55.67
N PRO A 467 -1.18 -18.66 55.62
CA PRO A 467 -1.61 -19.34 56.82
C PRO A 467 -0.52 -20.31 57.32
N ASP A 468 -0.30 -20.26 58.62
CA ASP A 468 0.47 -21.19 59.44
C ASP A 468 -0.15 -22.60 59.44
N SER A 469 0.69 -23.63 59.37
CA SER A 469 0.40 -24.92 60.02
C SER A 469 1.71 -25.62 60.43
N ARG A 470 1.93 -25.68 61.76
CA ARG A 470 2.94 -26.47 62.49
C ARG A 470 2.63 -27.97 62.27
N GLY A 471 3.54 -28.80 61.74
CA GLY A 471 4.55 -29.65 62.46
C GLY A 471 4.05 -31.10 62.63
N PRO A 472 4.85 -32.12 63.05
CA PRO A 472 6.32 -32.23 63.15
C PRO A 472 6.94 -33.61 62.70
N HIS A 473 8.28 -33.71 62.86
CA HIS A 473 9.16 -34.91 62.99
C HIS A 473 10.04 -35.35 61.81
N GLY A 474 11.36 -35.37 62.07
CA GLY A 474 12.36 -36.14 61.31
C GLY A 474 13.76 -35.53 61.27
N GLN A 475 14.61 -35.89 62.23
CA GLN A 475 15.96 -35.37 62.53
C GLN A 475 17.10 -35.81 61.54
N PRO A 476 18.37 -35.36 61.71
CA PRO A 476 19.21 -34.76 60.65
C PRO A 476 20.47 -35.56 60.26
N HIS A 477 21.18 -35.09 59.23
CA HIS A 477 22.64 -35.27 59.11
C HIS A 477 23.33 -33.97 58.66
N GLN A 478 24.49 -33.72 59.29
CA GLN A 478 25.33 -32.52 59.25
C GLN A 478 26.75 -32.89 58.69
N PRO A 479 27.74 -31.98 58.58
CA PRO A 479 28.36 -31.59 57.30
C PRO A 479 29.90 -31.76 57.24
N GLY A 480 30.53 -31.35 56.12
CA GLY A 480 32.00 -31.25 55.99
C GLY A 480 32.47 -30.60 54.67
N PRO A 481 33.72 -30.09 54.57
CA PRO A 481 33.92 -28.64 54.41
C PRO A 481 34.74 -28.17 53.17
N SER A 482 34.82 -26.85 53.06
CA SER A 482 35.56 -25.94 52.17
C SER A 482 37.10 -25.97 52.27
N MET A 483 37.82 -25.62 51.18
CA MET A 483 38.91 -24.60 51.13
C MET A 483 39.79 -24.63 49.84
N GLN A 484 40.16 -23.41 49.39
CA GLN A 484 41.43 -22.95 48.79
C GLN A 484 41.76 -23.03 47.28
N HIS A 485 42.07 -21.83 46.73
CA HIS A 485 42.93 -21.53 45.56
C HIS A 485 44.43 -21.59 45.95
N PRO A 486 45.38 -21.76 45.00
CA PRO A 486 46.10 -20.60 44.40
C PRO A 486 46.68 -20.76 42.95
N ASN A 487 46.61 -19.67 42.18
CA ASN A 487 47.69 -18.87 41.52
C ASN A 487 48.74 -19.42 40.48
N GLN A 488 49.08 -18.53 39.51
CA GLN A 488 50.32 -18.35 38.67
C GLN A 488 50.55 -19.26 37.43
N GLN A 489 51.18 -18.87 36.29
CA GLN A 489 51.81 -17.66 35.69
C GLN A 489 52.12 -18.00 34.18
N ALA A 490 51.88 -17.11 33.19
CA ALA A 490 52.85 -16.29 32.41
C ALA A 490 53.76 -16.96 31.33
N GLY A 491 53.84 -16.34 30.13
CA GLY A 491 54.91 -16.52 29.10
C GLY A 491 54.49 -16.20 27.64
N GLN A 492 54.51 -14.93 27.17
CA GLN A 492 55.46 -14.30 26.20
C GLN A 492 55.60 -15.00 24.80
N ARG A 493 55.06 -14.49 23.67
CA ARG A 493 55.44 -13.41 22.70
C ARG A 493 56.63 -13.66 21.70
N HIS A 494 56.26 -13.88 20.40
CA HIS A 494 56.81 -13.43 19.07
C HIS A 494 58.28 -13.77 18.63
N PRO A 495 58.72 -13.65 17.33
CA PRO A 495 58.18 -12.90 16.15
C PRO A 495 58.31 -13.49 14.68
N VAL A 496 57.55 -12.88 13.73
CA VAL A 496 57.75 -12.46 12.30
C VAL A 496 58.72 -13.24 11.35
N GLY A 497 58.32 -13.88 10.21
CA GLY A 497 58.00 -13.40 8.82
C GLY A 497 58.96 -14.07 7.76
N PRO A 498 58.89 -13.97 6.39
CA PRO A 498 57.86 -13.56 5.40
C PRO A 498 57.57 -14.58 4.20
N ARG A 499 56.66 -14.17 3.28
CA ARG A 499 56.02 -14.72 2.00
C ARG A 499 56.91 -15.46 0.94
N PRO A 500 56.43 -16.12 -0.19
CA PRO A 500 55.32 -15.77 -1.13
C PRO A 500 54.60 -16.98 -1.86
N PRO A 501 54.06 -16.93 -3.13
CA PRO A 501 52.61 -17.13 -3.43
C PRO A 501 52.25 -18.26 -4.45
N GLN A 502 50.94 -18.36 -4.78
CA GLN A 502 50.27 -18.96 -5.97
C GLN A 502 49.59 -20.34 -5.83
N ALA A 503 48.27 -20.39 -6.09
CA ALA A 503 47.63 -21.11 -7.21
C ALA A 503 46.09 -21.07 -7.09
N GLY A 504 45.41 -20.87 -8.22
CA GLY A 504 43.96 -20.70 -8.35
C GLY A 504 43.10 -21.99 -8.19
N PRO A 505 41.80 -21.91 -8.55
CA PRO A 505 40.74 -22.69 -7.90
C PRO A 505 40.54 -24.09 -8.50
N ARG A 506 40.17 -25.07 -7.65
CA ARG A 506 39.61 -26.37 -8.03
C ARG A 506 38.06 -26.33 -7.91
N PRO A 507 37.33 -27.01 -8.80
CA PRO A 507 35.86 -27.04 -8.77
C PRO A 507 35.33 -27.97 -7.65
N PRO A 508 34.14 -27.70 -7.07
CA PRO A 508 33.56 -28.59 -6.07
C PRO A 508 32.89 -29.82 -6.71
N GLN A 509 33.15 -30.98 -6.09
CA GLN A 509 32.55 -32.27 -6.40
C GLN A 509 31.07 -32.31 -6.00
N ALA A 510 30.27 -33.01 -6.81
CA ALA A 510 28.84 -33.24 -6.61
C ALA A 510 28.58 -34.14 -5.39
N GLY A 511 27.73 -33.66 -4.47
CA GLY A 511 27.16 -34.46 -3.39
C GLY A 511 25.95 -35.30 -3.83
N PRO A 512 25.56 -36.31 -3.03
CA PRO A 512 24.64 -37.38 -3.45
C PRO A 512 23.16 -36.96 -3.46
N ARG A 513 22.40 -37.52 -4.41
CA ARG A 513 20.94 -37.34 -4.61
C ARG A 513 20.11 -37.96 -3.46
N PRO A 514 18.95 -37.37 -3.09
CA PRO A 514 17.99 -37.98 -2.18
C PRO A 514 17.09 -39.03 -2.88
N PRO A 515 16.48 -39.97 -2.12
CA PRO A 515 15.81 -41.16 -2.65
C PRO A 515 14.42 -40.90 -3.24
N GLN A 516 14.10 -41.61 -4.32
CA GLN A 516 12.81 -41.62 -5.01
C GLN A 516 11.75 -42.43 -4.22
N ARG A 517 10.53 -41.90 -4.11
CA ARG A 517 9.34 -42.65 -3.66
C ARG A 517 8.74 -43.48 -4.81
N PRO A 518 8.22 -44.68 -4.55
CA PRO A 518 7.67 -45.55 -5.59
C PRO A 518 6.26 -45.14 -6.02
N ALA A 519 5.99 -45.30 -7.31
CA ALA A 519 4.68 -45.14 -7.95
C ALA A 519 3.74 -46.31 -7.61
N PRO A 520 2.41 -46.10 -7.53
CA PRO A 520 1.45 -47.18 -7.36
C PRO A 520 1.17 -47.90 -8.70
N GLN A 521 1.22 -49.23 -8.66
CA GLN A 521 0.78 -50.14 -9.72
C GLN A 521 -0.75 -50.11 -9.84
N GLY A 522 -1.25 -50.10 -11.08
CA GLY A 522 -2.67 -50.20 -11.40
C GLY A 522 -3.15 -51.65 -11.56
N ASP A 523 -4.47 -51.80 -11.71
CA ASP A 523 -5.12 -52.96 -12.36
C ASP A 523 -6.45 -52.46 -13.00
N PRO A 524 -6.95 -53.07 -14.10
CA PRO A 524 -7.57 -52.35 -15.21
C PRO A 524 -9.05 -52.71 -15.34
N ARG A 525 -9.80 -51.91 -16.12
CA ARG A 525 -10.77 -52.43 -17.10
C ARG A 525 -11.43 -51.32 -17.92
N ALA A 526 -11.50 -51.63 -19.21
CA ALA A 526 -12.50 -51.24 -20.19
C ALA A 526 -12.50 -49.79 -20.72
N ALA A 527 -11.93 -49.71 -21.93
CA ALA A 527 -12.18 -48.70 -22.94
C ALA A 527 -13.66 -48.70 -23.40
N GLN A 528 -14.11 -47.54 -23.91
CA GLN A 528 -14.60 -47.29 -25.28
C GLN A 528 -15.82 -46.35 -25.36
N GLN A 529 -15.74 -45.45 -26.36
CA GLN A 529 -16.82 -44.69 -27.03
C GLN A 529 -17.38 -43.49 -26.24
N GLY A 530 -17.59 -42.30 -26.80
CA GLY A 530 -17.74 -41.90 -28.19
C GLY A 530 -19.12 -41.24 -28.39
N ALA A 531 -19.10 -39.94 -28.68
CA ALA A 531 -20.15 -39.14 -29.33
C ALA A 531 -21.37 -38.59 -28.53
N ALA A 532 -21.55 -37.27 -28.74
CA ALA A 532 -22.78 -36.53 -29.03
C ALA A 532 -23.90 -36.38 -27.97
N ARG A 533 -24.14 -35.10 -27.60
CA ARG A 533 -25.45 -34.58 -27.13
C ARG A 533 -26.47 -34.57 -28.28
N PRO A 534 -27.79 -34.61 -28.01
CA PRO A 534 -28.54 -33.34 -27.85
C PRO A 534 -29.72 -33.35 -26.84
N THR A 535 -29.93 -32.16 -26.25
CA THR A 535 -31.19 -31.51 -25.77
C THR A 535 -32.40 -32.33 -25.32
N VAL A 536 -32.81 -32.14 -24.05
CA VAL A 536 -34.23 -32.06 -23.61
C VAL A 536 -34.36 -31.10 -22.40
N GLN A 537 -35.31 -30.18 -22.45
CA GLN A 537 -35.99 -29.48 -21.34
C GLN A 537 -37.51 -29.53 -21.65
N PRO A 538 -38.46 -29.21 -20.75
CA PRO A 538 -38.37 -28.90 -19.31
C PRO A 538 -39.47 -29.59 -18.45
N GLY A 539 -39.41 -29.43 -17.13
CA GLY A 539 -40.53 -29.74 -16.22
C GLY A 539 -40.30 -29.24 -14.80
N ARG A 540 -41.01 -28.17 -14.40
CA ARG A 540 -41.18 -27.71 -13.01
C ARG A 540 -42.62 -28.01 -12.56
N PRO A 541 -42.85 -28.27 -11.27
CA PRO A 541 -44.12 -27.96 -10.63
C PRO A 541 -44.01 -26.73 -9.70
N VAL A 542 -45.15 -26.03 -9.61
CA VAL A 542 -45.47 -24.84 -8.79
C VAL A 542 -46.03 -25.30 -7.42
N PRO A 543 -46.08 -24.42 -6.40
CA PRO A 543 -47.39 -24.15 -5.80
C PRO A 543 -47.72 -22.66 -5.62
N GLN A 544 -49.03 -22.44 -5.53
CA GLN A 544 -49.82 -21.22 -5.67
C GLN A 544 -49.99 -20.42 -4.38
N ASN A 545 -50.34 -19.13 -4.56
CA ASN A 545 -51.32 -18.28 -3.85
C ASN A 545 -50.78 -16.83 -3.84
N GLY A 546 -51.45 -15.75 -4.22
CA GLY A 546 -52.86 -15.49 -4.57
C GLY A 546 -53.19 -14.08 -4.05
N HIS A 547 -53.33 -13.08 -4.94
CA HIS A 547 -53.92 -11.77 -4.59
C HIS A 547 -54.78 -11.23 -5.75
N PRO A 548 -55.93 -10.59 -5.47
CA PRO A 548 -56.90 -10.25 -6.50
C PRO A 548 -56.86 -8.78 -6.96
N ALA A 549 -57.19 -8.64 -8.25
CA ALA A 549 -58.12 -7.70 -8.88
C ALA A 549 -57.94 -6.17 -8.75
N ALA A 550 -57.77 -5.55 -9.93
CA ALA A 550 -58.08 -4.16 -10.25
C ALA A 550 -59.60 -3.87 -10.23
N PRO A 551 -60.00 -2.59 -10.41
CA PRO A 551 -60.74 -2.28 -11.63
C PRO A 551 -60.34 -0.97 -12.34
N SER A 552 -60.95 -0.82 -13.52
CA SER A 552 -60.61 -0.01 -14.68
C SER A 552 -61.32 1.34 -14.82
N ARG A 553 -60.66 2.26 -15.58
CA ARG A 553 -61.16 3.26 -16.56
C ARG A 553 -62.20 4.32 -16.16
N SER A 554 -61.88 5.59 -16.44
CA SER A 554 -62.67 6.46 -17.34
C SER A 554 -61.88 7.71 -17.77
N ALA A 555 -62.26 8.28 -18.90
CA ALA A 555 -61.57 9.29 -19.70
C ALA A 555 -61.94 10.74 -19.33
N GLY A 556 -61.11 11.70 -19.75
CA GLY A 556 -61.43 13.14 -19.76
C GLY A 556 -60.33 13.95 -20.46
N ASP A 557 -60.66 14.44 -21.65
CA ASP A 557 -59.87 15.23 -22.59
C ASP A 557 -59.85 16.74 -22.22
N ALA A 558 -58.72 17.42 -22.44
CA ALA A 558 -58.61 18.87 -22.74
C ALA A 558 -57.12 19.28 -22.84
N GLY A 559 -56.64 19.52 -24.07
CA GLY A 559 -55.31 20.08 -24.31
C GLY A 559 -55.26 21.61 -24.21
N VAL A 560 -54.08 22.15 -23.86
CA VAL A 560 -53.54 23.44 -24.36
C VAL A 560 -51.99 23.40 -24.28
N THR A 561 -51.36 23.76 -25.39
CA THR A 561 -49.92 23.94 -25.66
C THR A 561 -49.35 25.26 -25.11
N ARG A 562 -48.07 25.26 -24.64
CA ARG A 562 -47.14 26.42 -24.58
C ARG A 562 -45.72 25.90 -24.20
N VAL A 563 -44.75 25.82 -25.12
CA VAL A 563 -43.71 26.80 -25.55
C VAL A 563 -42.67 27.16 -24.45
N PRO A 564 -41.34 27.03 -24.72
CA PRO A 564 -40.28 27.22 -23.72
C PRO A 564 -39.84 28.69 -23.55
N ALA A 565 -39.37 29.03 -22.36
CA ALA A 565 -38.94 30.37 -21.98
C ALA A 565 -37.48 30.65 -22.41
N GLY A 566 -37.29 31.78 -23.11
CA GLY A 566 -36.01 32.44 -23.36
C GLY A 566 -35.63 33.45 -22.26
N PRO A 567 -34.46 34.10 -22.37
CA PRO A 567 -33.80 34.84 -21.29
C PRO A 567 -34.29 36.30 -21.16
N PRO A 568 -34.06 36.98 -20.02
CA PRO A 568 -34.41 38.39 -19.87
C PRO A 568 -33.27 39.34 -20.33
N PRO A 569 -33.62 40.62 -20.62
CA PRO A 569 -32.78 41.56 -21.36
C PRO A 569 -31.92 42.48 -20.47
N GLY A 570 -30.96 43.15 -21.10
CA GLY A 570 -30.14 44.21 -20.50
C GLY A 570 -30.67 45.63 -20.76
N ASP A 571 -30.19 46.53 -19.89
CA ASP A 571 -30.01 47.99 -20.03
C ASP A 571 -28.70 48.23 -19.23
N GLY A 572 -27.65 48.93 -19.66
CA GLY A 572 -27.56 50.06 -20.57
C GLY A 572 -27.21 51.32 -19.77
N ARG A 573 -25.93 51.51 -19.40
CA ARG A 573 -25.27 52.83 -19.20
C ARG A 573 -23.75 52.70 -19.02
N GLU A 574 -23.05 53.47 -19.84
CA GLU A 574 -21.60 53.67 -19.96
C GLU A 574 -20.98 54.36 -18.73
N VAL A 575 -19.66 54.19 -18.52
CA VAL A 575 -18.59 55.23 -18.56
C VAL A 575 -17.24 54.64 -18.07
N GLU A 576 -16.22 54.73 -18.96
CA GLU A 576 -14.74 54.87 -18.79
C GLU A 576 -13.97 53.92 -17.85
N ASP A 577 -13.10 53.03 -18.35
CA ASP A 577 -11.71 53.20 -18.85
C ASP A 577 -10.63 53.27 -17.75
N ALA A 578 -9.80 52.22 -17.69
CA ALA A 578 -8.36 52.22 -17.37
C ALA A 578 -7.90 50.76 -17.21
N GLY A 579 -7.20 50.25 -18.22
CA GLY A 579 -6.57 48.94 -18.19
C GLY A 579 -5.27 48.89 -17.40
N GLU A 580 -4.83 47.68 -17.08
CA GLU A 580 -3.41 47.28 -17.10
C GLU A 580 -3.30 45.76 -16.93
N THR A 581 -2.79 45.09 -17.98
CA THR A 581 -2.20 43.73 -17.93
C THR A 581 -0.68 43.86 -18.19
N PRO A 582 0.12 42.83 -17.90
CA PRO A 582 1.34 42.91 -17.10
C PRO A 582 2.61 42.95 -17.96
N PRO A 583 3.80 43.13 -17.37
CA PRO A 583 5.04 42.84 -18.07
C PRO A 583 5.87 41.72 -17.42
N SER A 584 6.37 40.87 -18.30
CA SER A 584 7.71 40.28 -18.27
C SER A 584 8.05 39.85 -19.70
N PRO A 585 9.31 39.63 -20.10
CA PRO A 585 10.59 39.81 -19.37
C PRO A 585 11.64 40.59 -20.17
N ASP A 586 12.75 41.05 -19.54
CA ASP A 586 13.99 41.17 -20.31
C ASP A 586 15.30 41.05 -19.50
N ARG A 587 16.32 40.59 -20.22
CA ARG A 587 17.66 40.16 -19.79
C ARG A 587 18.67 41.31 -19.57
N ARG A 588 19.79 40.91 -18.94
CA ARG A 588 21.16 41.51 -18.87
C ARG A 588 21.38 42.40 -17.64
N ALA A 589 22.55 42.52 -17.02
CA ALA A 589 23.84 41.82 -16.96
C ALA A 589 24.71 42.67 -16.00
N SER A 590 25.71 42.08 -15.31
CA SER A 590 26.80 42.73 -14.54
C SER A 590 26.38 43.57 -13.32
N GLY A 591 27.07 43.63 -12.19
CA GLY A 591 28.39 43.16 -11.74
C GLY A 591 28.80 43.99 -10.51
N ALA A 592 29.65 43.44 -9.63
CA ALA A 592 30.41 44.07 -8.53
C ALA A 592 29.57 44.64 -7.34
N ALA A 593 29.65 44.12 -6.10
CA ALA A 593 30.75 44.13 -5.11
C ALA A 593 30.80 45.41 -4.23
N VAL A 594 30.96 45.18 -2.91
CA VAL A 594 31.35 46.11 -1.82
C VAL A 594 30.20 47.03 -1.35
N ASP A 595 29.77 47.11 -0.09
CA ASP A 595 30.38 46.97 1.25
C ASP A 595 29.67 45.96 2.18
#